data_AF-A0AAW5IR55-F1
#
_entry.id   AF-A0AAW5IR55-F1
#
_cell.length_a   1.000
_cell.length_b   1.000
_cell.length_c   1.000
_cell.angle_alpha   90.00
_cell.angle_beta   90.00
_cell.angle_gamma   90.00
#
_symmetry.space_group_name_H-M   'P 1'
#
loop_
_entity.id
_entity.type
_entity.pdbx_description
1 polymer ?
#
loop_
_entity_poly.entity_id
_entity_poly.type
_entity_poly.pdbx_seq_one_letter_code
_entity_poly.pdbx_strand_id
1 'polypeptide(L)'
;MKFNNLFFMALVLVLICSCKDTTLCYKIPLDNKELVICIPAFSDYAYLYIDAHESCVPTDSFDFKINNRGEATEVSLILNKHKDDTIYYSDRWNQVTLVNKNGKYKRVSWHDDRFYTKDIRTNKIQINQNYIEIVIKDYATFVVCQTDNGYKILEPIQK
;
A
#
# COMPACT_ATOMS: atom_id res chain seq x y z
N MET A 1 49.04 -7.72 -2.42
CA MET A 1 48.18 -6.52 -2.62
C MET A 1 47.46 -6.25 -1.30
N LYS A 2 47.85 -5.23 -0.52
CA LYS A 2 47.09 -4.84 0.68
C LYS A 2 45.88 -4.04 0.19
N PHE A 3 44.72 -4.67 0.08
CA PHE A 3 43.48 -3.94 -0.16
C PHE A 3 43.29 -2.98 1.01
N ASN A 4 43.30 -1.68 0.70
CA ASN A 4 43.22 -0.65 1.73
C ASN A 4 41.80 -0.65 2.28
N ASN A 5 41.59 -1.14 3.50
CA ASN A 5 40.27 -1.21 4.14
C ASN A 5 39.53 0.14 4.10
N LEU A 6 40.26 1.24 4.10
CA LEU A 6 39.70 2.59 3.95
C LEU A 6 38.97 2.81 2.62
N PHE A 7 39.52 2.26 1.52
CA PHE A 7 38.92 2.37 0.19
C PHE A 7 37.64 1.53 0.09
N PHE A 8 37.65 0.33 0.68
CA PHE A 8 36.45 -0.52 0.74
C PHE A 8 35.35 0.13 1.59
N MET A 9 35.69 0.69 2.74
CA MET A 9 34.74 1.42 3.59
C MET A 9 34.18 2.66 2.88
N ALA A 10 35.02 3.42 2.17
CA ALA A 10 34.56 4.55 1.37
C ALA A 10 33.61 4.12 0.25
N LEU A 11 33.90 3.02 -0.45
CA LEU A 11 33.04 2.46 -1.49
C LEU A 11 31.68 2.02 -0.92
N VAL A 12 31.68 1.33 0.23
CA VAL A 12 30.46 0.93 0.94
C VAL A 12 29.67 2.15 1.38
N LEU A 13 30.32 3.19 1.90
CA LEU A 13 29.66 4.43 2.29
C LEU A 13 29.00 5.12 1.10
N VAL A 14 29.71 5.21 -0.03
CA VAL A 14 29.18 5.79 -1.28
C VAL A 14 28.00 4.98 -1.81
N LEU A 15 28.06 3.64 -1.74
CA LEU A 15 26.97 2.75 -2.14
C LEU A 15 25.74 2.93 -1.25
N ILE A 16 25.91 2.98 0.06
CA ILE A 16 24.82 3.19 1.02
C ILE A 16 24.20 4.58 0.82
N CYS A 17 25.02 5.62 0.66
CA CYS A 17 24.54 6.98 0.38
C CYS A 17 23.86 7.14 -0.98
N SER A 18 24.10 6.23 -1.94
CA SER A 18 23.45 6.24 -3.25
C SER A 18 22.08 5.57 -3.25
N CYS A 19 21.75 4.75 -2.26
CA CYS A 19 20.43 4.14 -2.15
C CYS A 19 19.43 5.18 -1.63
N LYS A 20 18.36 5.38 -2.39
CA LYS A 20 17.32 6.35 -2.07
C LYS A 20 16.04 5.61 -1.67
N ASP A 21 15.26 6.28 -0.84
CA ASP A 21 13.89 5.89 -0.56
C ASP A 21 13.10 5.87 -1.87
N THR A 22 12.20 4.90 -2.00
CA THR A 22 11.29 4.79 -3.15
C THR A 22 9.92 5.27 -2.73
N THR A 23 9.39 6.26 -3.45
CA THR A 23 8.02 6.76 -3.26
C THR A 23 7.19 6.45 -4.50
N LEU A 24 6.09 5.74 -4.33
CA LEU A 24 5.15 5.37 -5.39
C LEU A 24 3.80 6.03 -5.10
N CYS A 25 3.30 6.82 -6.05
CA CYS A 25 2.04 7.54 -5.93
C CYS A 25 1.03 6.98 -6.93
N TYR A 26 -0.17 6.62 -6.47
CA TYR A 26 -1.23 6.05 -7.31
C TYR A 26 -2.50 6.88 -7.18
N LYS A 27 -3.13 7.22 -8.31
CA LYS A 27 -4.50 7.76 -8.30
C LYS A 27 -5.48 6.64 -8.06
N ILE A 28 -6.33 6.80 -7.05
CA ILE A 28 -7.42 5.86 -6.79
C ILE A 28 -8.55 6.15 -7.79
N PRO A 29 -8.97 5.18 -8.63
CA PRO A 29 -10.06 5.41 -9.57
C PRO A 29 -11.38 5.69 -8.85
N LEU A 30 -12.22 6.56 -9.43
CA LEU A 30 -13.57 6.90 -8.91
C LEU A 30 -13.57 7.56 -7.53
N ASP A 31 -12.40 7.98 -7.07
CA ASP A 31 -12.16 8.72 -5.85
C ASP A 31 -11.18 9.85 -6.17
N ASN A 32 -11.22 10.96 -5.43
CA ASN A 32 -10.27 12.07 -5.62
C ASN A 32 -9.00 11.91 -4.76
N LYS A 33 -8.83 10.73 -4.15
CA LYS A 33 -7.71 10.40 -3.27
C LYS A 33 -6.53 9.80 -4.03
N GLU A 34 -5.34 10.00 -3.47
CA GLU A 34 -4.12 9.33 -3.91
C GLU A 34 -3.65 8.37 -2.80
N LEU A 35 -3.14 7.22 -3.23
CA LEU A 35 -2.39 6.28 -2.38
C LEU A 35 -0.91 6.56 -2.57
N VAL A 36 -0.20 6.81 -1.49
CA VAL A 36 1.26 6.96 -1.48
C VAL A 36 1.88 5.81 -0.71
N ILE A 37 2.87 5.17 -1.32
CA ILE A 37 3.68 4.12 -0.71
C ILE A 37 5.12 4.62 -0.62
N CYS A 38 5.65 4.72 0.59
CA CYS A 38 7.04 5.10 0.85
C CYS A 38 7.83 3.89 1.35
N ILE A 39 8.90 3.54 0.66
CA ILE A 39 9.77 2.40 0.98
C ILE A 39 11.17 2.95 1.28
N PRO A 40 11.56 3.04 2.57
CA PRO A 40 12.89 3.50 2.92
C PRO A 40 13.99 2.58 2.39
N ALA A 41 15.13 3.15 2.03
CA ALA A 41 16.31 2.40 1.62
C ALA A 41 16.71 1.38 2.70
N PHE A 42 17.05 0.15 2.27
CA PHE A 42 17.47 -0.95 3.15
C PHE A 42 16.46 -1.36 4.24
N SER A 43 15.19 -1.00 4.09
CA SER A 43 14.14 -1.42 5.02
C SER A 43 13.39 -2.66 4.52
N ASP A 44 12.86 -3.43 5.46
CA ASP A 44 11.93 -4.55 5.28
C ASP A 44 10.47 -4.12 5.50
N TYR A 45 10.21 -2.82 5.56
CA TYR A 45 8.88 -2.27 5.75
C TYR A 45 8.55 -1.25 4.65
N ALA A 46 7.27 -0.91 4.56
CA ALA A 46 6.77 0.18 3.73
C ALA A 46 5.74 0.96 4.52
N TYR A 47 5.64 2.25 4.24
CA TYR A 47 4.60 3.09 4.80
C TYR A 47 3.55 3.42 3.74
N LEU A 48 2.29 3.49 4.18
CA LEU A 48 1.16 3.82 3.32
C LEU A 48 0.47 5.07 3.86
N TYR A 49 0.02 5.92 2.94
CA TYR A 49 -0.87 7.04 3.23
C TYR A 49 -1.95 7.17 2.16
N ILE A 50 -3.17 7.50 2.59
CA ILE A 50 -4.30 7.73 1.68
C ILE A 50 -4.80 9.16 1.88
N ASP A 51 -5.05 9.87 0.79
CA ASP A 51 -5.41 11.30 0.70
C ASP A 51 -4.19 12.23 0.57
N ALA A 52 -3.01 11.71 0.18
CA ALA A 52 -1.83 12.55 0.05
C ALA A 52 -1.92 13.35 -1.25
N HIS A 53 -2.08 14.67 -1.13
CA HIS A 53 -1.87 15.56 -2.28
C HIS A 53 -0.38 15.82 -2.53
N GLU A 54 0.49 15.61 -1.53
CA GLU A 54 1.91 15.96 -1.59
C GLU A 54 2.83 14.74 -1.77
N SER A 55 3.89 14.94 -2.56
CA SER A 55 4.93 13.95 -2.86
C SER A 55 5.92 13.70 -1.72
N CYS A 56 5.80 14.43 -0.60
CA CYS A 56 6.71 14.35 0.53
C CYS A 56 5.91 14.28 1.83
N VAL A 57 5.49 13.07 2.20
CA VAL A 57 4.78 12.81 3.46
C VAL A 57 5.85 12.56 4.55
N PRO A 58 5.93 13.38 5.62
CA PRO A 58 6.84 13.15 6.74
C PRO A 58 6.69 11.73 7.30
N THR A 59 7.78 11.13 7.79
CA THR A 59 7.79 9.74 8.30
C THR A 59 6.80 9.45 9.42
N ASP A 60 6.34 10.49 10.11
CA ASP A 60 5.45 10.39 11.26
C ASP A 60 3.97 10.59 10.90
N SER A 61 3.67 10.81 9.61
CA SER A 61 2.33 11.15 9.12
C SER A 61 1.65 10.02 8.33
N PHE A 62 2.23 8.82 8.32
CA PHE A 62 1.68 7.67 7.61
C PHE A 62 0.51 7.01 8.34
N ASP A 63 -0.40 6.44 7.56
CA ASP A 63 -1.57 5.74 8.10
C ASP A 63 -1.22 4.32 8.52
N PHE A 64 -0.42 3.63 7.72
CA PHE A 64 -0.02 2.25 7.97
C PHE A 64 1.48 2.04 7.82
N LYS A 65 2.00 1.05 8.55
CA LYS A 65 3.29 0.42 8.32
C LYS A 65 3.06 -1.04 7.93
N ILE A 66 3.40 -1.42 6.71
CA ILE A 66 3.52 -2.82 6.28
C ILE A 66 4.86 -3.33 6.77
N ASN A 67 4.86 -4.27 7.70
CA ASN A 67 6.06 -4.97 8.15
C ASN A 67 6.31 -6.20 7.27
N ASN A 68 7.53 -6.74 7.28
CA ASN A 68 7.87 -7.97 6.56
C ASN A 68 7.52 -7.89 5.07
N ARG A 69 7.85 -6.76 4.43
CA ARG A 69 7.66 -6.52 3.00
C ARG A 69 8.24 -7.64 2.14
N GLY A 70 9.24 -8.37 2.64
CA GLY A 70 9.85 -9.57 2.02
C GLY A 70 8.94 -10.78 1.78
N GLU A 71 7.67 -10.71 2.17
CA GLU A 71 6.68 -11.79 2.01
C GLU A 71 5.57 -11.38 1.02
N ALA A 72 4.56 -12.26 0.84
CA ALA A 72 3.39 -11.98 0.02
C ALA A 72 2.50 -10.90 0.67
N THR A 73 2.84 -9.63 0.53
CA THR A 73 1.97 -8.53 0.99
C THR A 73 0.58 -8.66 0.32
N GLU A 74 -0.49 -8.64 1.11
CA GLU A 74 -1.86 -8.53 0.62
C GLU A 74 -2.69 -7.71 1.61
N VAL A 75 -2.72 -6.40 1.35
CA VAL A 75 -3.45 -5.42 2.15
C VAL A 75 -4.55 -4.83 1.28
N SER A 76 -5.79 -5.01 1.68
CA SER A 76 -6.96 -4.50 0.98
C SER A 76 -7.49 -3.27 1.71
N LEU A 77 -7.75 -2.22 0.95
CA LEU A 77 -8.38 -0.98 1.37
C LEU A 77 -9.71 -0.85 0.63
N ILE A 78 -10.81 -0.76 1.36
CA ILE A 78 -12.16 -0.73 0.81
C ILE A 78 -12.75 0.65 1.07
N LEU A 79 -13.05 1.35 -0.02
CA LEU A 79 -13.56 2.72 -0.02
C LEU A 79 -14.98 2.73 -0.57
N ASN A 80 -15.85 3.53 0.02
CA ASN A 80 -17.21 3.73 -0.47
C ASN A 80 -17.19 4.80 -1.58
N LYS A 81 -17.80 4.52 -2.72
CA LYS A 81 -17.84 5.44 -3.89
C LYS A 81 -18.62 6.74 -3.63
N HIS A 82 -19.42 6.80 -2.56
CA HIS A 82 -20.36 7.88 -2.29
C HIS A 82 -20.15 8.55 -0.92
N LYS A 83 -19.24 8.04 -0.08
CA LYS A 83 -18.99 8.54 1.28
C LYS A 83 -17.51 8.43 1.60
N ASP A 84 -16.93 9.49 2.17
CA ASP A 84 -15.48 9.58 2.36
C ASP A 84 -15.00 9.27 3.78
N ASP A 85 -15.91 8.95 4.69
CA ASP A 85 -15.65 9.07 6.13
C ASP A 85 -14.89 7.89 6.75
N THR A 86 -14.95 6.71 6.14
CA THR A 86 -14.35 5.50 6.71
C THR A 86 -13.73 4.65 5.61
N ILE A 87 -12.46 4.31 5.80
CA ILE A 87 -11.75 3.34 4.99
C ILE A 87 -11.71 2.03 5.78
N TYR A 88 -12.31 0.99 5.22
CA TYR A 88 -12.18 -0.34 5.79
C TYR A 88 -10.90 -0.97 5.27
N TYR A 89 -10.18 -1.72 6.10
CA TYR A 89 -8.99 -2.42 5.64
C TYR A 89 -8.99 -3.86 6.12
N SER A 90 -8.45 -4.74 5.29
CA SER A 90 -8.15 -6.11 5.67
C SER A 90 -6.71 -6.43 5.31
N ASP A 91 -6.10 -7.25 6.15
CA ASP A 91 -4.70 -7.64 6.06
C ASP A 91 -4.67 -9.15 6.21
N ARG A 92 -4.44 -9.82 5.08
CA ARG A 92 -4.56 -11.28 4.98
C ARG A 92 -3.53 -11.99 5.84
N TRP A 93 -2.37 -11.38 6.03
CA TRP A 93 -1.20 -12.00 6.65
C TRP A 93 -0.83 -11.40 8.01
N ASN A 94 -1.63 -10.43 8.48
CA ASN A 94 -1.40 -9.73 9.75
C ASN A 94 -0.02 -9.03 9.82
N GLN A 95 0.40 -8.46 8.70
CA GLN A 95 1.67 -7.76 8.52
C GLN A 95 1.57 -6.24 8.75
N VAL A 96 0.37 -5.70 8.90
CA VAL A 96 0.12 -4.26 8.95
C VAL A 96 -0.05 -3.76 10.38
N THR A 97 0.71 -2.72 10.70
CA THR A 97 0.47 -1.88 11.87
C THR A 97 -0.26 -0.61 11.43
N LEU A 98 -1.45 -0.36 11.99
CA LEU A 98 -2.12 0.93 11.86
C LEU A 98 -1.41 1.94 12.77
N VAL A 99 -0.81 2.96 12.17
CA VAL A 99 -0.05 4.02 12.84
C VAL A 99 -0.99 5.18 13.21
N ASN A 100 -1.80 5.64 12.25
CA ASN A 100 -2.79 6.68 12.47
C ASN A 100 -4.09 6.11 13.07
N LYS A 101 -4.40 6.53 14.30
CA LYS A 101 -5.57 6.04 15.07
C LYS A 101 -6.71 7.06 15.16
N ASN A 102 -6.78 8.03 14.25
CA ASN A 102 -7.81 9.07 14.21
C ASN A 102 -9.25 8.56 13.93
N GLY A 103 -9.47 7.24 13.85
CA GLY A 103 -10.78 6.64 13.62
C GLY A 103 -11.20 6.51 12.15
N LYS A 104 -10.39 7.03 11.20
CA LYS A 104 -10.60 6.90 9.75
C LYS A 104 -10.60 5.44 9.29
N TYR A 105 -9.85 4.59 9.97
CA TYR A 105 -9.57 3.21 9.56
C TYR A 105 -10.28 2.17 10.42
N LYS A 106 -11.01 1.25 9.79
CA LYS A 106 -11.66 0.12 10.47
C LYS A 106 -11.19 -1.21 9.91
N ARG A 107 -10.64 -2.06 10.77
CA ARG A 107 -10.23 -3.42 10.38
C ARG A 107 -11.45 -4.30 10.14
N VAL A 108 -11.42 -5.09 9.07
CA VAL A 108 -12.46 -6.07 8.71
C VAL A 108 -11.81 -7.40 8.31
N SER A 109 -12.60 -8.47 8.24
CA SER A 109 -12.10 -9.76 7.77
C SER A 109 -11.81 -9.71 6.26
N TRP A 110 -10.88 -10.56 5.82
CA TRP A 110 -10.65 -10.74 4.39
C TRP A 110 -11.93 -11.25 3.71
N HIS A 111 -12.36 -10.58 2.63
CA HIS A 111 -13.63 -10.85 1.93
C HIS A 111 -14.90 -10.78 2.82
N ASP A 112 -14.97 -9.80 3.71
CA ASP A 112 -16.14 -9.51 4.57
C ASP A 112 -17.46 -9.31 3.77
N ASP A 113 -18.52 -10.02 4.15
CA ASP A 113 -19.78 -10.12 3.40
C ASP A 113 -20.53 -8.78 3.24
N ARG A 114 -20.21 -7.77 4.05
CA ARG A 114 -20.74 -6.41 3.90
C ARG A 114 -20.26 -5.75 2.61
N PHE A 115 -19.07 -6.13 2.13
CA PHE A 115 -18.43 -5.50 0.97
C PHE A 115 -18.33 -6.43 -0.23
N TYR A 116 -18.33 -7.74 -0.02
CA TYR A 116 -18.14 -8.71 -1.10
C TYR A 116 -19.33 -9.66 -1.23
N THR A 117 -19.64 -10.00 -2.47
CA THR A 117 -20.60 -11.06 -2.82
C THR A 117 -19.86 -12.19 -3.51
N LYS A 118 -20.26 -13.43 -3.21
CA LYS A 118 -19.74 -14.62 -3.86
C LYS A 118 -20.71 -15.08 -4.95
N ASP A 119 -20.27 -15.09 -6.20
CA ASP A 119 -21.02 -15.70 -7.30
C ASP A 119 -20.98 -17.23 -7.11
N ILE A 120 -22.13 -17.83 -6.85
CA ILE A 120 -22.28 -19.26 -6.60
C ILE A 120 -21.94 -20.09 -7.84
N ARG A 121 -22.17 -19.55 -9.06
CA ARG A 121 -21.95 -20.27 -10.32
C ARG A 121 -20.47 -20.34 -10.68
N THR A 122 -19.74 -19.25 -10.45
CA THR A 122 -18.32 -19.15 -10.83
C THR A 122 -17.37 -19.30 -9.64
N ASN A 123 -17.91 -19.35 -8.41
CA ASN A 123 -17.17 -19.33 -7.14
C ASN A 123 -16.28 -18.08 -6.98
N LYS A 124 -16.50 -17.05 -7.79
CA LYS A 124 -15.74 -15.79 -7.75
C LYS A 124 -16.26 -14.88 -6.65
N ILE A 125 -15.34 -14.15 -6.02
CA ILE A 125 -15.65 -13.12 -5.05
C ILE A 125 -15.59 -11.79 -5.78
N GLN A 126 -16.63 -10.98 -5.63
CA GLN A 126 -16.79 -9.69 -6.29
C GLN A 126 -17.08 -8.62 -5.25
N ILE A 127 -16.44 -7.47 -5.40
CA ILE A 127 -16.77 -6.31 -4.58
C ILE A 127 -18.12 -5.73 -5.00
N ASN A 128 -18.91 -5.32 -4.01
CA ASN A 128 -20.22 -4.72 -4.21
C ASN A 128 -20.10 -3.38 -4.94
N GLN A 129 -21.06 -3.05 -5.81
CA GLN A 129 -21.05 -1.88 -6.69
C GLN A 129 -20.88 -0.51 -6.01
N ASN A 130 -21.17 -0.40 -4.71
CA ASN A 130 -21.02 0.85 -3.96
C ASN A 130 -19.60 1.08 -3.44
N TYR A 131 -18.71 0.10 -3.64
CA TYR A 131 -17.36 0.13 -3.11
C TYR A 131 -16.33 -0.09 -4.21
N ILE A 132 -15.13 0.44 -3.97
CA ILE A 132 -13.91 0.07 -4.69
C ILE A 132 -12.95 -0.56 -3.68
N GLU A 133 -12.12 -1.47 -4.15
CA GLU A 133 -11.06 -2.06 -3.36
C GLU A 133 -9.72 -1.72 -4.00
N ILE A 134 -8.77 -1.29 -3.18
CA ILE A 134 -7.38 -1.09 -3.54
C ILE A 134 -6.56 -2.12 -2.80
N VAL A 135 -5.96 -3.05 -3.53
CA VAL A 135 -5.11 -4.11 -2.97
C VAL A 135 -3.66 -3.77 -3.23
N ILE A 136 -2.89 -3.58 -2.16
CA ILE A 136 -1.44 -3.49 -2.19
C ILE A 136 -0.86 -4.90 -2.11
N LYS A 137 0.00 -5.23 -3.08
CA LYS A 137 0.62 -6.54 -3.24
C LYS A 137 2.11 -6.45 -3.49
N ASP A 138 2.73 -7.64 -3.53
CA ASP A 138 4.09 -7.89 -4.00
C ASP A 138 5.09 -6.89 -3.43
N TYR A 139 5.42 -7.08 -2.14
CA TYR A 139 6.42 -6.25 -1.47
C TYR A 139 6.03 -4.77 -1.45
N ALA A 140 4.74 -4.46 -1.39
CA ALA A 140 4.19 -3.11 -1.47
C ALA A 140 4.62 -2.31 -2.72
N THR A 141 4.84 -2.99 -3.85
CA THR A 141 5.24 -2.34 -5.12
C THR A 141 4.20 -2.48 -6.22
N PHE A 142 3.17 -3.29 -5.99
CA PHE A 142 2.11 -3.56 -6.95
C PHE A 142 0.75 -3.18 -6.36
N VAL A 143 -0.05 -2.42 -7.10
CA VAL A 143 -1.36 -1.97 -6.63
C VAL A 143 -2.43 -2.37 -7.65
N VAL A 144 -3.48 -3.02 -7.17
CA VAL A 144 -4.64 -3.41 -7.97
C VAL A 144 -5.87 -2.69 -7.47
N CYS A 145 -6.64 -2.11 -8.38
CA CYS A 145 -7.98 -1.64 -8.11
C CYS A 145 -8.99 -2.71 -8.54
N GLN A 146 -9.91 -3.08 -7.66
CA GLN A 146 -11.06 -3.92 -7.97
C GLN A 146 -12.34 -3.10 -7.88
N THR A 147 -13.19 -3.31 -8.88
CA THR A 147 -14.55 -2.79 -8.95
C THR A 147 -15.49 -3.94 -9.28
N ASP A 148 -16.79 -3.69 -9.20
CA ASP A 148 -17.83 -4.59 -9.67
C ASP A 148 -17.68 -4.98 -11.15
N ASN A 149 -17.01 -4.13 -11.95
CA ASN A 149 -16.76 -4.36 -13.38
C ASN A 149 -15.44 -5.10 -13.66
N GLY A 150 -14.67 -5.47 -12.63
CA GLY A 150 -13.42 -6.20 -12.75
C GLY A 150 -12.24 -5.52 -12.07
N TYR A 151 -11.04 -6.06 -12.31
CA TYR A 151 -9.79 -5.57 -11.73
C TYR A 151 -8.93 -4.83 -12.75
N LYS A 152 -8.15 -3.87 -12.26
CA LYS A 152 -7.20 -3.07 -13.03
C LYS A 152 -5.91 -2.90 -12.23
N ILE A 153 -4.77 -3.10 -12.87
CA ILE A 153 -3.46 -2.77 -12.30
C ILE A 153 -3.28 -1.25 -12.36
N LEU A 154 -2.93 -0.64 -11.24
CA LEU A 154 -2.63 0.78 -11.15
C LEU A 154 -1.14 1.01 -11.38
N GLU A 155 -0.83 1.96 -12.26
CA GLU A 155 0.53 2.41 -12.51
C GLU A 155 0.86 3.59 -11.59
N PRO A 156 2.09 3.66 -11.07
CA PRO A 156 2.52 4.81 -10.30
C PRO A 156 2.63 6.03 -11.22
N ILE A 157 2.27 7.19 -10.68
CA ILE A 157 2.33 8.48 -11.37
C ILE A 157 3.73 9.05 -11.12
N GLN A 158 4.41 9.41 -12.20
CA GLN A 158 5.62 10.21 -12.11
C GLN A 158 5.22 11.65 -11.76
N LYS A 159 5.64 12.11 -10.58
CA LYS A 159 5.58 13.53 -10.19
C LYS A 159 6.94 14.17 -10.43
#